data_AF-A0A838VY27-F1
#
_entry.id   AF-A0A838VY27-F1
#
_cell.length_a   1.000
_cell.length_b   1.000
_cell.length_c   1.000
_cell.angle_alpha   90.00
_cell.angle_beta   90.00
_cell.angle_gamma   90.00
#
_symmetry.space_group_name_H-M   'P 1'
#
loop_
_entity.id
_entity.type
_entity.pdbx_description
1 polymer ?
#
loop_
_entity_poly.entity_id
_entity_poly.type
_entity_poly.pdbx_seq_one_letter_code
_entity_poly.pdbx_strand_id
1 'polypeptide(L)' 'MSKEKITCAYCGKEITSKDSWPHVNGDSNTGVTKIDYFCSENHKFTFLSL' A
#
# COMPACT_ATOMS: atom_id res chain seq x y z
N MET A 1 17.07 14.95 1.75
CA MET A 1 15.73 14.33 1.89
C MET A 1 15.86 12.86 1.55
N SER A 2 15.88 11.99 2.56
CA SER A 2 15.93 10.54 2.38
C SER A 2 14.63 10.09 1.70
N LYS A 3 14.72 9.52 0.50
CA LYS A 3 13.56 8.90 -0.15
C LYS A 3 13.21 7.65 0.66
N GLU A 4 12.19 7.74 1.52
CA GLU A 4 11.63 6.56 2.16
C GLU A 4 11.11 5.62 1.07
N LYS A 5 11.81 4.50 0.92
CA LYS A 5 11.41 3.43 0.01
C LYS A 5 10.38 2.58 0.73
N ILE A 6 9.25 2.40 0.09
CA ILE A 6 8.14 1.59 0.56
C ILE A 6 8.04 0.36 -0.33
N THR A 7 7.59 -0.74 0.23
CA THR A 7 7.39 -1.97 -0.53
C THR A 7 5.93 -2.09 -0.95
N CYS A 8 5.70 -2.38 -2.23
CA CYS A 8 4.36 -2.69 -2.74
C CYS A 8 3.80 -3.93 -2.02
N ALA A 9 2.66 -3.78 -1.36
CA ALA A 9 2.03 -4.86 -0.58
C ALA A 9 1.58 -6.06 -1.45
N TYR A 10 1.37 -5.85 -2.74
CA TYR A 10 0.97 -6.90 -3.68
C TYR A 10 2.16 -7.65 -4.30
N CYS A 11 3.11 -6.93 -4.92
CA CYS A 11 4.19 -7.55 -5.70
C CYS A 11 5.58 -7.47 -5.06
N GLY A 12 5.72 -6.84 -3.88
CA GLY A 12 7.01 -6.73 -3.18
C GLY A 12 8.01 -5.76 -3.81
N LYS A 13 7.62 -5.01 -4.84
CA LYS A 13 8.49 -4.03 -5.51
C LYS A 13 8.75 -2.81 -4.63
N GLU A 14 10.01 -2.40 -4.50
CA GLU A 14 10.38 -1.11 -3.88
C GLU A 14 9.88 0.07 -4.74
N ILE A 15 9.13 0.97 -4.11
CA ILE A 15 8.57 2.19 -4.68
C ILE A 15 8.80 3.37 -3.74
N THR A 16 8.63 4.57 -4.28
CA THR A 16 8.64 5.81 -3.49
C THR A 16 7.24 6.17 -3.05
N SER A 17 7.10 6.79 -1.88
CA SER A 17 5.84 7.33 -1.38
C SER A 17 5.08 8.19 -2.41
N LYS A 18 5.82 8.98 -3.20
CA LYS A 18 5.25 9.82 -4.27
C LYS A 18 4.63 9.06 -5.45
N ASP A 19 5.12 7.86 -5.75
CA ASP A 19 4.70 7.06 -6.91
C ASP A 19 3.84 5.86 -6.48
N SER A 20 3.35 5.90 -5.23
CA SER A 20 2.60 4.82 -4.60
C SER A 20 1.13 5.17 -4.47
N TRP A 21 0.30 4.13 -4.54
CA TRP A 21 -1.14 4.17 -4.33
C TRP A 21 -1.44 3.67 -2.92
N PRO A 22 -1.73 4.54 -1.96
CA PRO A 22 -2.07 4.11 -0.61
C PRO A 22 -3.49 3.53 -0.55
N HIS A 23 -3.66 2.55 0.32
CA HIS A 23 -4.94 2.05 0.77
C HIS A 23 -4.91 1.93 2.29
N VAL A 24 -5.88 2.54 2.94
CA VAL A 24 -6.05 2.43 4.36
C VAL A 24 -6.92 1.20 4.63
N ASN A 25 -6.32 0.15 5.17
CA ASN A 25 -7.07 -0.99 5.67
C ASN A 25 -7.50 -0.65 7.10
N GLY A 26 -8.74 -0.21 7.23
CA GLY A 26 -9.34 0.12 8.52
C GLY A 26 -9.99 -1.11 9.11
N ASP A 27 -9.27 -1.86 9.94
CA ASP A 27 -9.88 -2.94 10.70
C ASP A 27 -10.55 -2.33 11.95
N SER A 28 -11.83 -1.97 11.82
CA SER A 28 -12.62 -1.31 12.86
C SER A 28 -12.68 -2.10 14.19
N ASN A 29 -12.27 -3.37 14.20
CA ASN A 29 -12.24 -4.20 15.41
C ASN A 29 -10.96 -4.06 16.24
N THR A 30 -9.84 -3.63 15.67
CA THR A 30 -8.54 -3.63 16.37
C THR A 30 -8.00 -2.24 16.67
N GLY A 31 -8.58 -1.19 16.07
CA GLY A 31 -8.08 0.19 16.20
C GLY A 31 -6.74 0.43 15.51
N VAL A 32 -6.23 -0.55 14.76
CA VAL A 32 -4.99 -0.43 13.99
C VAL A 32 -5.32 -0.02 12.57
N THR A 33 -4.99 1.21 12.24
CA THR A 33 -5.03 1.72 10.86
C THR A 33 -3.75 1.26 10.14
N LYS A 34 -3.84 0.20 9.33
CA LYS A 34 -2.72 -0.22 8.49
C LYS A 34 -2.83 0.48 7.13
N ILE A 35 -1.74 1.10 6.67
CA ILE A 35 -1.67 1.69 5.33
C ILE A 35 -0.83 0.77 4.46
N ASP A 36 -1.48 0.15 3.48
CA ASP A 36 -0.83 -0.65 2.45
C ASP A 36 -0.55 0.21 1.22
N TYR A 37 0.65 0.10 0.66
CA TYR A 37 1.09 0.88 -0.49
C TYR A 37 1.20 0.00 -1.72
N PHE A 38 0.74 0.49 -2.87
CA PHE A 38 0.77 -0.27 -4.13
C PHE A 38 1.51 0.50 -5.22
N CYS A 39 2.28 -0.20 -6.06
CA CYS A 39 2.98 0.44 -7.18
C CYS A 39 2.06 0.79 -8.36
N SER A 40 0.82 0.33 -8.35
CA SER A 40 -0.15 0.53 -9.43
C SER A 40 -1.58 0.38 -8.90
N GLU A 41 -2.51 1.12 -9.49
CA GLU A 41 -3.93 1.06 -9.14
C GLU A 41 -4.50 -0.35 -9.36
N ASN A 42 -4.10 -1.03 -10.45
CA ASN A 42 -4.49 -2.42 -10.71
C ASN A 42 -4.10 -3.37 -9.57
N HIS A 43 -2.90 -3.22 -9.00
CA HIS A 43 -2.47 -4.06 -7.87
C HIS A 43 -3.29 -3.82 -6.61
N LYS A 44 -3.67 -2.56 -6.36
CA LYS A 44 -4.58 -2.22 -5.27
C LYS A 44 -5.94 -2.89 -5.49
N PHE A 45 -6.52 -2.78 -6.69
CA PHE A 45 -7.79 -3.43 -6.99
C PHE A 45 -7.72 -4.95 -6.87
N THR A 46 -6.70 -5.59 -7.44
CA THR A 46 -6.54 -7.04 -7.33
C THR A 46 -6.38 -7.50 -5.88
N PHE A 47 -5.61 -6.77 -5.07
CA PHE A 47 -5.43 -7.08 -3.66
C PHE A 47 -6.73 -6.95 -2.84
N LEU A 48 -7.58 -5.97 -3.17
CA LEU A 48 -8.86 -5.74 -2.48
C LEU A 48 -10.03 -6.58 -3.02
N SER A 49 -9.86 -7.20 -4.18
CA SER A 49 -10.88 -8.05 -4.82
C SER A 49 -10.68 -9.55 -4.51
N LEU A 50 -9.61 -9.90 -3.78
CA LEU A 50 -9.32 -11.24 -3.26
C LEU A 50 -10.00 -11.45 -1.91
#